data_AF-A0A754AZR4-F1
#
_entry.id   AF-A0A754AZR4-F1
#
_cell.length_a   1.000
_cell.length_b   1.000
_cell.length_c   1.000
_cell.angle_alpha   90.00
_cell.angle_beta   90.00
_cell.angle_gamma   90.00
#
_symmetry.space_group_name_H-M   'P 1'
#
loop_
_entity.id
_entity.type
_entity.pdbx_description
1 polymer ?
#
loop_
_entity_poly.entity_id
_entity_poly.type
_entity_poly.pdbx_seq_one_letter_code
_entity_poly.pdbx_strand_id
1 'polypeptide(L)' 'MRKHTAEQVNGFLEDYYFDNEENPRGKRTHFETMKCGILSLRNTIFCSKDIEAREDLKELNWMAKQLTDGVVPEPASITE' A
#
# COMPACT_ATOMS: atom_id res chain seq x y z
N MET A 1 -2.69 8.61 8.07
CA MET A 1 -2.45 7.20 8.44
C MET A 1 -1.46 7.11 9.60
N ARG A 2 -1.65 6.18 10.55
CA ARG A 2 -0.69 5.97 11.66
C ARG A 2 0.69 5.57 11.12
N LYS A 3 1.74 6.04 11.80
CA LYS A 3 3.14 5.88 11.38
C LYS A 3 3.49 4.47 10.89
N HIS A 4 3.21 3.45 11.69
CA HIS A 4 3.56 2.07 11.35
C HIS A 4 2.86 1.54 10.08
N THR A 5 1.59 1.91 9.87
CA THR A 5 0.84 1.51 8.68
C THR A 5 1.36 2.27 7.45
N ALA A 6 1.61 3.58 7.60
CA ALA A 6 2.12 4.44 6.55
C ALA A 6 3.51 4.00 6.07
N GLU A 7 4.41 3.66 6.99
CA GLU A 7 5.75 3.15 6.68
C GLU A 7 5.70 1.85 5.87
N GLN A 8 4.77 0.94 6.18
CA GLN A 8 4.60 -0.29 5.40
C GLN A 8 4.07 0.00 3.98
N VAL A 9 3.07 0.87 3.85
CA VAL A 9 2.57 1.29 2.53
C VAL A 9 3.68 1.94 1.70
N ASN A 10 4.44 2.85 2.31
CA ASN A 10 5.52 3.56 1.64
C ASN A 10 6.66 2.64 1.26
N GLY A 11 6.98 1.63 2.08
CA GLY A 11 7.94 0.58 1.72
C GLY A 11 7.53 -0.17 0.45
N PHE A 12 6.26 -0.59 0.32
CA PHE A 12 5.79 -1.24 -0.90
C PHE A 12 5.88 -0.33 -2.14
N LEU A 13 5.65 0.98 -1.96
CA LEU A 13 5.78 1.97 -3.04
C LEU A 13 7.25 2.18 -3.44
N GLU A 14 8.15 2.30 -2.47
CA GLU A 14 9.59 2.43 -2.68
C GLU A 14 10.14 1.21 -3.43
N ASP A 15 9.80 -0.01 -2.98
CA ASP A 15 10.20 -1.26 -3.64
C ASP A 15 9.71 -1.28 -5.10
N TYR A 16 8.46 -0.86 -5.35
CA TYR A 16 7.92 -0.77 -6.71
C TYR A 16 8.74 0.17 -7.61
N TYR A 17 9.10 1.35 -7.11
CA TYR A 17 9.90 2.29 -7.91
C TYR A 17 11.32 1.78 -8.13
N PHE A 18 11.96 1.25 -7.09
CA PHE A 18 13.29 0.65 -7.18
C PHE A 18 13.34 -0.51 -8.19
N ASP A 19 12.41 -1.45 -8.10
CA ASP A 19 12.33 -2.61 -9.00
C ASP A 19 12.09 -2.19 -10.46
N ASN A 20 11.38 -1.08 -10.68
CA ASN A 20 11.17 -0.51 -12.00
C ASN A 20 12.42 0.18 -12.56
N GLU A 21 13.23 0.80 -11.72
CA GLU A 21 14.52 1.37 -12.12
C GLU A 21 15.50 0.27 -12.50
N GLU A 22 15.60 -0.79 -11.68
CA GLU A 22 16.48 -1.94 -11.91
C GLU A 22 16.03 -2.81 -13.08
N ASN A 23 14.71 -3.06 -13.21
CA ASN A 23 14.14 -3.88 -14.27
C ASN A 23 12.83 -3.30 -14.84
N PRO A 24 12.91 -2.33 -15.77
CA PRO A 24 11.73 -1.71 -16.38
C PRO A 24 10.81 -2.68 -17.12
N ARG A 25 11.33 -3.82 -17.60
CA ARG A 25 10.54 -4.83 -18.32
C ARG A 25 9.59 -5.58 -17.39
N GLY A 26 9.88 -5.60 -16.09
CA GLY A 26 9.09 -6.25 -15.05
C GLY A 26 7.91 -5.43 -14.53
N LYS A 27 7.68 -4.20 -15.04
CA LYS A 27 6.74 -3.22 -14.46
C LYS A 27 5.37 -3.75 -14.07
N ARG A 28 4.79 -4.64 -14.88
CA ARG A 28 3.50 -5.28 -14.55
C ARG A 28 3.60 -6.18 -13.33
N THR A 29 4.62 -7.03 -13.27
CA THR A 29 4.87 -7.92 -12.14
C THR A 29 5.12 -7.10 -10.87
N HIS A 30 5.96 -6.07 -10.96
CA HIS A 30 6.28 -5.18 -9.84
C HIS A 30 5.02 -4.49 -9.30
N PHE A 31 4.15 -4.00 -10.20
CA PHE A 31 2.87 -3.42 -9.83
C PHE A 31 1.96 -4.41 -9.09
N GLU A 32 1.84 -5.64 -9.60
CA GLU A 32 1.02 -6.68 -8.95
C GLU A 32 1.60 -7.09 -7.59
N THR A 33 2.92 -7.14 -7.43
CA THR A 33 3.58 -7.41 -6.14
C THR A 33 3.25 -6.32 -5.11
N MET A 34 3.47 -5.05 -5.46
CA MET A 34 3.11 -3.90 -4.60
C MET A 34 1.62 -3.90 -4.25
N LYS A 35 0.77 -4.11 -5.24
CA LYS A 35 -0.68 -4.20 -5.04
C LYS A 35 -1.05 -5.32 -4.06
N CYS A 36 -0.47 -6.51 -4.22
CA CYS A 36 -0.70 -7.62 -3.30
C CYS A 36 -0.26 -7.29 -1.88
N GLY A 37 0.88 -6.61 -1.70
CA GLY A 37 1.38 -6.16 -0.40
C GLY A 37 0.40 -5.22 0.31
N ILE A 38 -0.02 -4.15 -0.36
CA ILE A 38 -0.95 -3.16 0.20
C ILE A 38 -2.33 -3.77 0.50
N LEU A 39 -2.85 -4.62 -0.38
CA LEU A 39 -4.13 -5.32 -0.14
C LEU A 39 -4.05 -6.30 1.03
N SER A 40 -2.91 -6.98 1.20
CA SER A 40 -2.67 -7.88 2.33
C SER A 40 -2.60 -7.12 3.64
N LEU A 41 -1.88 -5.99 3.69
CA LEU A 41 -1.85 -5.10 4.86
C LEU A 41 -3.25 -4.60 5.23
N ARG A 42 -4.01 -4.12 4.24
CA ARG A 42 -5.40 -3.70 4.41
C ARG A 42 -6.26 -4.81 5.01
N ASN A 43 -6.13 -6.04 4.53
CA ASN A 43 -6.90 -7.18 5.03
C ASN A 43 -6.50 -7.58 6.44
N THR A 44 -5.19 -7.53 6.76
CA THR A 44 -4.69 -7.76 8.12
C THR A 44 -5.30 -6.76 9.11
N ILE A 45 -5.31 -5.47 8.76
CA ILE A 45 -5.92 -4.42 9.59
C ILE A 45 -7.43 -4.60 9.69
N PHE A 46 -8.10 -4.94 8.60
CA PHE A 46 -9.55 -5.20 8.59
C PHE A 46 -9.94 -6.33 9.55
N CYS A 47 -9.15 -7.40 9.58
CA CYS A 47 -9.34 -8.54 10.47
C CYS A 47 -8.86 -8.27 11.91
N SER A 48 -8.13 -7.17 12.15
CA SER A 48 -7.61 -6.84 13.47
C SER A 48 -8.72 -6.48 14.46
N LYS A 49 -8.46 -6.78 15.74
CA LYS A 49 -9.27 -6.31 16.89
C LYS A 49 -8.82 -4.93 17.39
N ASP A 50 -7.68 -4.42 16.90
CA ASP A 50 -7.22 -3.06 17.18
C ASP A 50 -8.18 -2.07 16.51
N ILE A 51 -8.99 -1.39 17.34
CA ILE A 51 -9.99 -0.42 16.88
C ILE A 51 -9.30 0.82 16.30
N GLU A 52 -8.17 1.23 16.86
CA GLU A 52 -7.40 2.37 16.39
C GLU A 52 -6.77 2.08 15.02
N ALA A 53 -6.34 0.83 14.78
CA ALA A 53 -5.90 0.41 13.44
C ALA A 53 -6.97 0.52 12.38
N ARG A 54 -8.25 0.39 12.75
CA ARG A 54 -9.34 0.48 11.79
C ARG A 54 -9.53 1.89 11.25
N GLU A 55 -9.01 2.91 11.92
CA GLU A 55 -9.03 4.29 11.41
C GLU A 55 -8.24 4.41 10.10
N ASP A 56 -7.16 3.63 9.94
CA ASP A 56 -6.36 3.57 8.72
C ASP A 56 -7.11 2.93 7.54
N LEU A 57 -8.18 2.16 7.78
CA LEU A 57 -8.90 1.43 6.73
C LEU A 57 -9.55 2.34 5.70
N LYS A 58 -9.95 3.56 6.07
CA LYS A 58 -10.56 4.49 5.12
C LYS A 58 -9.57 4.82 3.99
N GLU A 59 -8.34 5.16 4.38
CA GLU A 59 -7.26 5.50 3.45
C GLU A 59 -6.76 4.26 2.68
N LEU A 60 -6.61 3.12 3.36
CA LEU A 60 -6.23 1.85 2.72
C LEU A 60 -7.29 1.35 1.73
N ASN A 61 -8.59 1.52 2.00
CA ASN A 61 -9.65 1.19 1.05
C ASN A 61 -9.60 2.10 -0.18
N TRP A 62 -9.27 3.38 0.01
CA TRP A 62 -9.08 4.30 -1.10
C TRP A 62 -7.87 3.91 -1.97
N MET A 63 -6.75 3.56 -1.36
CA MET A 63 -5.57 3.03 -2.06
C MET A 63 -5.89 1.71 -2.79
N ALA A 64 -6.61 0.80 -2.14
CA ALA A 64 -7.05 -0.47 -2.75
C ALA A 64 -7.91 -0.25 -4.01
N LYS A 65 -8.79 0.77 -3.99
CA LYS A 65 -9.55 1.16 -5.17
C LYS A 65 -8.63 1.64 -6.30
N GLN A 66 -7.70 2.56 -6.02
CA GLN A 66 -6.73 3.05 -7.00
C GLN A 66 -5.94 1.90 -7.64
N LEU A 67 -5.44 0.97 -6.83
CA LEU A 67 -4.68 -0.20 -7.29
C LEU A 67 -5.53 -1.15 -8.15
N THR A 68 -6.82 -1.29 -7.84
CA THR A 68 -7.76 -2.07 -8.65
C THR A 68 -8.02 -1.41 -9.99
N ASP A 69 -8.05 -0.08 -10.03
CA ASP A 69 -8.17 0.75 -11.23
C ASP A 69 -6.84 0.84 -12.02
N GLY A 70 -5.75 0.20 -11.55
CA GLY A 70 -4.44 0.21 -12.20
C GLY A 70 -3.59 1.45 -11.93
N VAL A 71 -3.95 2.23 -10.91
CA VAL A 71 -3.28 3.47 -10.51
C VAL A 71 -2.36 3.20 -9.32
N VAL A 72 -1.13 3.71 -9.40
CA VAL A 72 -0.19 3.71 -8.26
C VAL A 72 -0.62 4.83 -7.30
N PRO A 73 -0.95 4.53 -6.03
CA PRO A 73 -1.34 5.55 -5.08
C PRO A 73 -0.15 6.44 -4.70
N GLU A 74 -0.45 7.66 -4.25
CA GLU A 74 0.55 8.52 -3.63
C GLU A 74 1.04 7.94 -2.29
N PRO A 75 2.26 8.30 -1.84
CA PRO A 75 2.77 7.92 -0.52
C PRO A 75 1.79 8.28 0.60
N ALA A 76 1.63 7.35 1.54
CA ALA A 76 0.80 7.55 2.72
C ALA A 76 1.35 8.69 3.57
N SER A 77 0.48 9.64 3.92
CA SER A 77 0.82 10.72 4.85
C SER A 77 0.73 10.21 6.29
N ILE A 78 1.82 10.37 7.04
CA ILE A 78 1.86 10.07 8.47
C ILE A 78 1.08 11.16 9.20
N THR A 79 -0.01 10.77 9.86
CA THR A 79 -0.74 11.64 10.78
C THR A 79 -0.27 11.33 12.20
N GLU A 80 0.20 12.35 12.92
CA GLU A 80 0.57 12.26 14.35
C GLU A 80 -0.65 11.95 15.23
#